data_AF-A0A353CR26-F1
#
_entry.id   AF-A0A353CR26-F1
#
_cell.length_a   1.000
_cell.length_b   1.000
_cell.length_c   1.000
_cell.angle_alpha   90.00
_cell.angle_beta   90.00
_cell.angle_gamma   90.00
#
_symmetry.space_group_name_H-M   'P 1'
#
loop_
_entity.id
_entity.type
_entity.pdbx_description
1 polymer ?
#
loop_
_entity_poly.entity_id
_entity_poly.type
_entity_poly.pdbx_seq_one_letter_code
_entity_poly.pdbx_strand_id
1 'polypeptide(L)'
;AWARGVGAATCFLLAWAGWAVGERDIKRADWVTLAVAMSSLPLWALTKTPFWSVLIVCFIDTIGYIPTVRKSWNRPRTEQAVSYLLSCLAAGFSLGAIVEYTPSTWLYPVVLFFSNGSMWALLLLRRRSLGAAAA
;
A
#
# COMPACT_ATOMS: atom_id res chain seq x y z
N ALA A 1 -11.42 3.36 -17.48
CA ALA A 1 -11.11 4.77 -17.20
C ALA A 1 -11.74 5.26 -15.89
N TRP A 2 -13.06 5.12 -15.70
CA TRP A 2 -13.79 5.62 -14.53
C TRP A 2 -13.27 5.10 -13.16
N ALA A 3 -13.01 3.80 -13.02
CA ALA A 3 -12.52 3.22 -11.77
C ALA A 3 -11.15 3.80 -11.31
N ARG A 4 -10.26 4.12 -12.26
CA ARG A 4 -8.97 4.76 -11.96
C ARG A 4 -9.14 6.25 -11.63
N GLY A 5 -10.10 6.93 -12.28
CA GLY A 5 -10.45 8.31 -11.97
C GLY A 5 -11.04 8.48 -10.57
N VAL A 6 -11.93 7.56 -10.16
CA VAL A 6 -12.48 7.54 -8.79
C VAL A 6 -11.36 7.30 -7.77
N GLY A 7 -10.46 6.36 -8.04
CA GLY A 7 -9.30 6.12 -7.17
C GLY A 7 -8.41 7.37 -7.00
N ALA A 8 -8.14 8.09 -8.10
CA ALA A 8 -7.38 9.34 -8.03
C ALA A 8 -8.11 10.39 -7.18
N ALA A 9 -9.42 10.56 -7.34
CA ALA A 9 -10.22 11.47 -6.53
C ALA A 9 -10.17 11.10 -5.03
N THR A 10 -10.25 9.80 -4.69
CA THR A 10 -10.12 9.34 -3.30
C THR A 10 -8.75 9.68 -2.72
N CYS A 11 -7.66 9.54 -3.48
CA CYS A 11 -6.33 9.93 -3.02
C CYS A 11 -6.24 11.43 -2.71
N PHE A 12 -6.84 12.29 -3.56
CA PHE A 12 -6.90 13.73 -3.29
C PHE A 12 -7.71 14.06 -2.03
N LEU A 13 -8.83 13.38 -1.81
CA LEU A 13 -9.63 13.55 -0.59
C LEU A 13 -8.86 13.11 0.66
N LEU A 14 -8.13 12.00 0.59
CA LEU A 14 -7.29 11.53 1.69
C LEU A 14 -6.12 12.47 1.97
N ALA A 15 -5.47 13.02 0.94
CA ALA A 15 -4.42 14.02 1.11
C ALA A 15 -4.95 15.29 1.78
N TRP A 16 -6.13 15.75 1.36
CA TRP A 16 -6.79 16.92 1.97
C TRP A 16 -7.19 16.66 3.43
N ALA A 17 -7.81 15.52 3.70
CA ALA A 17 -8.17 15.10 5.06
C ALA A 17 -6.93 14.92 5.95
N GLY A 18 -5.84 14.38 5.40
CA GLY A 18 -4.55 14.26 6.07
C GLY A 18 -3.96 15.62 6.43
N TRP A 19 -4.12 16.63 5.57
CA TRP A 19 -3.71 18.01 5.87
C TRP A 19 -4.58 18.66 6.96
N ALA A 20 -5.88 18.35 7.00
CA ALA A 20 -6.82 18.94 7.96
C ALA A 20 -6.80 18.29 9.36
N VAL A 21 -6.51 16.99 9.46
CA VAL A 21 -6.66 16.19 10.71
C VAL A 21 -5.34 15.55 11.18
N GLY A 22 -4.33 15.43 10.31
CA GLY A 22 -3.14 14.61 10.57
C GLY A 22 -2.21 15.14 11.67
N GLU A 23 -1.81 14.25 12.59
CA GLU A 23 -0.74 14.49 13.55
C GLU A 23 0.59 14.79 12.83
N ARG A 24 1.19 15.96 13.11
CA ARG A 24 2.38 16.50 12.44
C ARG A 24 3.71 15.82 12.82
N ASP A 25 3.72 14.52 13.13
CA ASP A 25 4.98 13.78 13.37
C ASP A 25 5.60 13.32 12.04
N ILE A 26 5.92 14.29 11.17
CA ILE A 26 6.51 14.05 9.85
C ILE A 26 7.99 13.66 10.03
N LYS A 27 8.27 12.37 9.95
CA LYS A 27 9.64 11.83 10.04
C LYS A 27 10.29 11.72 8.67
N ARG A 28 11.64 11.71 8.63
CA ARG A 28 12.45 11.64 7.39
C ARG A 28 12.07 10.49 6.44
N ALA A 29 11.54 9.38 6.95
CA ALA A 29 11.07 8.27 6.12
C ALA A 29 9.88 8.66 5.23
N ASP A 30 8.98 9.51 5.71
CA ASP A 30 7.81 10.00 4.95
C ASP A 30 8.27 10.84 3.74
N TRP A 31 9.27 11.70 3.95
CA TRP A 31 9.90 12.48 2.87
C TRP A 31 10.61 11.62 1.82
N VAL A 32 11.32 10.57 2.24
CA VAL A 32 11.95 9.63 1.29
C VAL A 32 10.89 8.91 0.48
N THR A 33 9.81 8.48 1.12
CA THR A 33 8.70 7.79 0.46
C THR A 33 7.99 8.71 -0.55
N LEU A 34 7.79 9.98 -0.19
CA LEU A 34 7.22 10.99 -1.07
C LEU A 34 8.14 11.24 -2.29
N ALA A 35 9.45 11.38 -2.07
CA ALA A 35 10.42 11.58 -3.14
C ALA A 35 10.44 10.38 -4.10
N VAL A 36 10.39 9.15 -3.56
CA VAL A 36 10.31 7.92 -4.36
C VAL A 36 9.00 7.87 -5.14
N ALA A 37 7.86 8.22 -4.52
CA ALA A 37 6.57 8.28 -5.20
C ALA A 37 6.57 9.32 -6.34
N MET A 38 7.17 10.49 -6.15
CA MET A 38 7.32 11.49 -7.21
C MET A 38 8.27 11.03 -8.32
N SER A 39 9.31 10.28 -8.00
CA SER A 39 10.24 9.69 -8.99
C SER A 39 9.58 8.62 -9.87
N SER A 40 8.43 8.07 -9.46
CA SER A 40 7.65 7.12 -10.27
C SER A 40 7.18 7.72 -11.60
N LEU A 41 6.83 9.01 -11.61
CA LEU A 41 6.28 9.71 -12.77
C LEU A 41 7.27 9.80 -13.93
N PRO A 42 8.53 10.27 -13.73
CA PRO A 42 9.52 10.27 -14.80
C PRO A 42 9.94 8.85 -15.20
N LEU A 43 10.05 7.93 -14.24
CA LEU A 43 10.38 6.53 -14.51
C LEU A 43 9.34 5.87 -15.42
N TRP A 44 8.05 6.14 -15.20
CA TRP A 44 6.96 5.68 -16.04
C TRP A 44 7.01 6.28 -17.45
N ALA A 45 7.30 7.58 -17.58
CA ALA A 45 7.41 8.24 -18.88
C ALA A 45 8.55 7.67 -19.77
N LEU A 46 9.61 7.16 -19.13
CA LEU A 46 10.74 6.51 -19.81
C LEU A 46 10.47 5.06 -20.20
N THR A 47 9.65 4.32 -19.44
CA THR A 47 9.38 2.89 -19.70
C THR A 47 8.11 2.69 -20.52
N LYS A 48 8.27 2.56 -21.85
CA LYS A 48 7.17 2.31 -22.81
C LYS A 48 6.68 0.86 -22.87
N THR A 49 7.15 -0.01 -21.97
CA THR A 49 6.83 -1.44 -21.97
C THR A 49 6.08 -1.84 -20.71
N PRO A 50 4.97 -2.61 -20.81
CA PRO A 50 4.08 -2.91 -19.69
C PRO A 50 4.75 -3.70 -18.55
N PHE A 51 5.76 -4.52 -18.84
CA PHE A 51 6.48 -5.29 -17.81
C PHE A 51 7.24 -4.38 -16.83
N TRP A 52 8.03 -3.44 -17.34
CA TRP A 52 8.84 -2.54 -16.52
C TRP A 52 7.98 -1.57 -15.71
N SER A 53 6.87 -1.08 -16.27
CA SER A 53 5.93 -0.24 -15.52
C SER A 53 5.38 -0.97 -14.30
N VAL A 54 4.99 -2.24 -14.45
CA VAL A 54 4.45 -3.05 -13.34
C VAL A 54 5.51 -3.30 -12.28
N LEU A 55 6.74 -3.62 -12.69
CA LEU A 55 7.85 -3.87 -11.76
C LEU A 55 8.18 -2.61 -10.93
N ILE A 56 8.30 -1.45 -11.58
CA ILE A 56 8.56 -0.17 -10.90
C ILE A 56 7.44 0.14 -9.90
N VAL A 57 6.18 -0.04 -10.30
CA VAL A 57 5.03 0.19 -9.41
C VAL A 57 5.09 -0.74 -8.19
N CYS A 58 5.41 -2.04 -8.36
CA CYS A 58 5.55 -2.96 -7.23
C CYS A 58 6.65 -2.53 -6.25
N PHE A 59 7.80 -2.08 -6.76
CA PHE A 59 8.90 -1.58 -5.93
C PHE A 59 8.49 -0.35 -5.13
N ILE A 60 7.84 0.61 -5.79
CA ILE A 60 7.42 1.87 -5.18
C ILE A 60 6.32 1.61 -4.14
N ASP A 61 5.39 0.71 -4.44
CA ASP A 61 4.34 0.31 -3.50
C ASP A 61 4.96 -0.33 -2.25
N THR A 62 5.93 -1.23 -2.42
CA THR A 62 6.67 -1.86 -1.30
C THR A 62 7.39 -0.83 -0.43
N ILE A 63 8.05 0.16 -1.04
CA ILE A 63 8.69 1.26 -0.31
C ILE A 63 7.63 2.12 0.40
N GLY A 64 6.48 2.31 -0.24
CA GLY A 64 5.29 2.97 0.31
C GLY A 64 4.80 2.38 1.63
N TYR A 65 4.95 1.06 1.83
CA TYR A 65 4.55 0.40 3.09
C TYR A 65 5.51 0.66 4.25
N ILE A 66 6.76 1.08 4.01
CA ILE A 66 7.77 1.29 5.06
C ILE A 66 7.31 2.28 6.15
N PRO A 67 6.85 3.51 5.84
CA PRO A 67 6.34 4.44 6.86
C PRO A 67 5.11 3.88 7.58
N THR A 68 4.25 3.15 6.88
CA THR A 68 3.03 2.55 7.43
C THR A 68 3.32 1.43 8.42
N VAL A 69 4.28 0.54 8.11
CA VAL A 69 4.76 -0.50 9.04
C VAL A 69 5.34 0.15 10.29
N ARG A 70 6.16 1.19 10.13
CA ARG A 70 6.76 1.91 11.26
C ARG A 70 5.72 2.61 12.13
N LYS A 71 4.73 3.28 11.52
CA LYS A 71 3.64 3.93 12.24
C LYS A 71 2.76 2.92 12.97
N SER A 72 2.43 1.81 12.30
CA SER A 72 1.71 0.67 12.89
C SER A 72 2.45 0.05 14.08
N TRP A 73 3.79 0.06 14.04
CA TRP A 73 4.62 -0.39 15.15
C TRP A 73 4.50 0.54 16.37
N ASN A 74 4.51 1.85 16.18
CA ASN A 74 4.36 2.79 17.29
C ASN A 74 2.92 2.92 17.80
N ARG A 75 1.91 2.82 16.91
CA ARG A 75 0.49 2.96 17.23
C ARG A 75 -0.37 1.93 16.48
N PRO A 76 -0.47 0.69 16.97
CA PRO A 76 -1.17 -0.40 16.27
C PRO A 76 -2.71 -0.29 16.28
N ARG A 77 -3.28 0.66 17.03
CA ARG A 77 -4.73 0.91 17.12
C ARG A 77 -5.26 1.96 16.15
N THR A 78 -4.40 2.80 15.58
CA THR A 78 -4.81 3.86 14.64
C THR A 78 -5.10 3.33 13.24
N GLU A 79 -4.54 2.17 12.87
CA GLU A 79 -4.71 1.57 11.55
C GLU A 79 -5.80 0.48 11.55
N GLN A 80 -6.66 0.46 10.52
CA GLN A 80 -7.77 -0.49 10.41
C GLN A 80 -7.31 -1.81 9.79
N ALA A 81 -7.05 -2.83 10.64
CA ALA A 81 -6.63 -4.16 10.18
C ALA A 81 -7.63 -4.83 9.21
N VAL A 82 -8.94 -4.55 9.34
CA VAL A 82 -9.97 -5.12 8.46
C VAL A 82 -9.80 -4.65 7.02
N SER A 83 -9.39 -3.41 6.80
CA SER A 83 -9.15 -2.87 5.45
C SER A 83 -8.05 -3.65 4.73
N TYR A 84 -6.93 -3.93 5.40
CA TYR A 84 -5.84 -4.73 4.84
C TYR A 84 -6.25 -6.17 4.53
N LEU A 85 -7.10 -6.78 5.38
CA LEU A 85 -7.64 -8.12 5.11
C LEU A 85 -8.54 -8.12 3.87
N LEU A 86 -9.44 -7.14 3.77
CA LEU A 86 -10.35 -7.02 2.64
C LEU A 86 -9.59 -6.77 1.33
N SER A 87 -8.57 -5.93 1.36
CA SER A 87 -7.67 -5.69 0.22
C SER A 87 -6.87 -6.93 -0.16
N CYS A 88 -6.42 -7.72 0.82
CA CYS A 88 -5.74 -9.00 0.57
C CYS A 88 -6.68 -10.00 -0.12
N LEU A 89 -7.91 -10.16 0.38
CA LEU A 89 -8.92 -11.03 -0.23
C LEU A 89 -9.28 -10.56 -1.64
N ALA A 90 -9.46 -9.25 -1.84
CA ALA A 90 -9.72 -8.68 -3.16
C ALA A 90 -8.57 -8.94 -4.14
N ALA A 91 -7.30 -8.84 -3.70
CA ALA A 91 -6.14 -9.18 -4.51
C ALA A 91 -6.12 -10.68 -4.86
N GLY A 92 -6.49 -11.55 -3.93
CA GLY A 92 -6.63 -13.00 -4.17
C GLY A 92 -7.72 -13.32 -5.20
N PHE A 93 -8.90 -12.70 -5.10
CA PHE A 93 -9.94 -12.84 -6.11
C PHE A 93 -9.50 -12.27 -7.46
N SER A 94 -8.77 -11.16 -7.46
CA SER A 94 -8.21 -10.58 -8.68
C SER A 94 -7.22 -11.50 -9.37
N LEU A 95 -6.45 -12.32 -8.62
CA LEU A 95 -5.57 -13.33 -9.20
C LEU A 95 -6.36 -14.46 -9.87
N GLY A 96 -7.42 -14.94 -9.21
CA GLY A 96 -8.28 -16.00 -9.75
C GLY A 96 -9.10 -15.58 -10.97
N ALA A 97 -9.33 -14.27 -11.15
CA ALA A 97 -10.06 -13.70 -12.28
C ALA A 97 -9.19 -13.48 -13.54
N ILE A 98 -7.87 -13.72 -13.48
CA ILE A 98 -6.98 -13.50 -14.63
C ILE A 98 -7.19 -14.61 -15.66
N VAL A 99 -7.62 -14.22 -16.86
CA VAL A 99 -7.81 -15.13 -18.01
C VAL A 99 -6.49 -15.40 -18.73
N GLU A 100 -5.64 -14.37 -18.89
CA GLU A 100 -4.33 -14.50 -19.52
C GLU A 100 -3.19 -14.22 -18.54
N TYR A 101 -2.41 -15.27 -18.27
CA TYR A 101 -1.25 -15.21 -17.37
C TYR A 101 -0.04 -14.65 -18.11
N THR A 102 0.12 -13.33 -18.04
CA THR A 102 1.34 -12.64 -18.49
C THR A 102 2.07 -12.07 -17.28
N PRO A 103 3.41 -11.92 -17.32
CA PRO A 103 4.17 -11.31 -16.22
C PRO A 103 3.66 -9.94 -15.77
N SER A 104 2.99 -9.19 -16.65
CA SER A 104 2.37 -7.91 -16.32
C SER A 104 1.05 -8.01 -15.57
N THR A 105 0.29 -9.11 -15.70
CA THR A 105 -1.07 -9.23 -15.14
C THR A 105 -1.08 -9.86 -13.75
N TRP A 106 -0.24 -10.86 -13.48
CA TRP A 106 -0.24 -11.57 -12.20
C TRP A 106 0.70 -10.96 -11.15
N LEU A 107 1.80 -10.31 -11.57
CA LEU A 107 2.85 -9.85 -10.66
C LEU A 107 2.33 -8.82 -9.65
N TYR A 108 1.54 -7.85 -10.12
CA TYR A 108 1.01 -6.80 -9.27
C TYR A 108 -0.01 -7.30 -8.24
N PRO A 109 -1.04 -8.10 -8.60
CA PRO A 109 -1.93 -8.71 -7.62
C PRO A 109 -1.22 -9.63 -6.61
N VAL A 110 -0.18 -10.38 -7.01
CA VAL A 110 0.62 -11.18 -6.08
C VAL A 110 1.33 -10.30 -5.05
N VAL A 111 2.01 -9.24 -5.49
CA VAL A 111 2.71 -8.32 -4.58
C VAL A 111 1.73 -7.66 -3.62
N LEU A 112 0.55 -7.27 -4.10
CA LEU A 112 -0.52 -6.72 -3.25
C LEU A 112 -1.04 -7.72 -2.22
N PHE A 113 -1.21 -8.99 -2.60
CA PHE A 113 -1.65 -10.04 -1.68
C PHE A 113 -0.64 -10.22 -0.53
N PHE A 114 0.65 -10.36 -0.86
CA PHE A 114 1.69 -10.52 0.16
C PHE A 114 1.90 -9.26 1.01
N SER A 115 1.89 -8.08 0.40
CA SER A 115 2.08 -6.81 1.13
C SER A 115 0.93 -6.54 2.10
N ASN A 116 -0.32 -6.66 1.64
CA ASN A 116 -1.49 -6.48 2.51
C ASN A 116 -1.61 -7.59 3.57
N GLY A 117 -1.32 -8.84 3.19
CA GLY A 117 -1.29 -9.96 4.14
C GLY A 117 -0.24 -9.78 5.23
N SER A 118 0.96 -9.32 4.89
CA SER A 118 2.01 -9.03 5.86
C SER A 118 1.64 -7.90 6.82
N MET A 119 1.02 -6.82 6.31
CA MET A 119 0.50 -5.72 7.13
C MET A 119 -0.59 -6.18 8.09
N TRP A 120 -1.53 -6.99 7.61
CA TRP A 120 -2.57 -7.57 8.45
C TRP A 120 -1.98 -8.45 9.56
N ALA A 121 -1.02 -9.32 9.22
CA ALA A 121 -0.33 -10.18 10.19
C ALA A 121 0.43 -9.37 11.23
N LEU A 122 1.17 -8.33 10.82
CA LEU A 122 1.90 -7.42 11.72
C LEU A 122 0.96 -6.72 12.70
N LEU A 123 -0.17 -6.20 12.21
CA LEU A 123 -1.18 -5.54 13.06
C LEU A 123 -1.80 -6.52 14.06
N LEU A 124 -2.09 -7.76 13.66
CA LEU A 124 -2.64 -8.77 14.57
C LEU A 124 -1.65 -9.23 15.63
N LEU A 125 -0.42 -9.57 15.23
CA LEU A 125 0.63 -10.00 16.16
C LEU A 125 0.89 -8.93 17.22
N ARG A 126 0.91 -7.66 16.81
CA ARG A 126 1.15 -6.54 17.70
C ARG A 126 -0.03 -6.18 18.60
N ARG A 127 -1.27 -6.35 18.11
CA ARG A 127 -2.47 -6.24 18.95
C ARG A 127 -2.54 -7.36 19.99
N ARG A 128 -2.14 -8.58 19.61
CA ARG A 128 -2.05 -9.72 20.54
C ARG A 128 -0.98 -9.50 21.61
N SER A 129 0.20 -8.99 21.26
CA SER A 129 1.24 -8.71 22.26
C SER A 129 0.83 -7.63 23.26
N LEU A 130 0.11 -6.60 22.81
CA LEU A 130 -0.41 -5.55 23.69
C LEU A 130 -1.61 -6.01 24.53
N GLY A 131 -2.46 -6.89 24.01
CA GLY A 131 -3.56 -7.50 24.77
C GLY A 131 -3.06 -8.49 25.82
N ALA A 132 -2.01 -9.25 25.51
CA ALA A 132 -1.37 -10.18 26.44
C ALA A 132 -0.55 -9.48 27.53
N ALA A 133 -0.03 -8.27 27.29
CA ALA A 133 0.65 -7.47 28.30
C ALA A 133 -0.31 -6.72 29.24
N ALA A 134 -1.62 -6.69 28.91
CA ALA A 134 -2.67 -6.05 29.70
C ALA A 134 -3.53 -7.05 30.49
N ALA A 135 -3.26 -8.35 30.37
CA ALA A 135 -3.90 -9.45 31.10
C ALA A 135 -2.92 -10.03 32.12
#